data_AF-A0A960I5F8-F1
#
_entry.id   AF-A0A960I5F8-F1
#
_cell.length_a   1.000
_cell.length_b   1.000
_cell.length_c   1.000
_cell.angle_alpha   90.00
_cell.angle_beta   90.00
_cell.angle_gamma   90.00
#
_symmetry.space_group_name_H-M   'P 1'
#
loop_
_entity.id
_entity.type
_entity.pdbx_description
1 polymer ?
#
loop_
_entity_poly.entity_id
_entity_poly.type
_entity_poly.pdbx_seq_one_letter_code
_entity_poly.pdbx_strand_id
1 'polypeptide(L)'
;DLALIDLDQAGLGSPAADIASLLARLLHGVVLGEHTADTATAARDAFLEGYASRRALPTAASLGWHTVAALVAERAIRAVNRVNHAALASLDTLVDLAHEQLARTQNPRTPKQGDLP
;
A
#
# COMPACT_ATOMS: atom_id res chain seq x y z
N ASP A 1 -22.35 -8.75 -7.36
CA ASP A 1 -22.03 -9.32 -6.04
C ASP A 1 -20.53 -9.33 -5.80
N LEU A 2 -20.10 -9.13 -4.56
CA LEU A 2 -18.70 -9.14 -4.13
C LEU A 2 -18.58 -10.08 -2.93
N ALA A 3 -17.59 -10.97 -2.95
CA ALA A 3 -17.30 -11.90 -1.87
C ALA A 3 -15.82 -11.87 -1.50
N LEU A 4 -15.53 -11.96 -0.20
CA LEU A 4 -14.19 -12.23 0.31
C LEU A 4 -14.04 -13.75 0.51
N ILE A 5 -12.90 -14.30 0.10
CA ILE A 5 -12.54 -15.70 0.25
C ILE A 5 -11.19 -15.80 0.98
N ASP A 6 -10.81 -17.00 1.43
CA ASP A 6 -9.55 -17.26 2.14
C ASP A 6 -9.42 -16.43 3.44
N LEU A 7 -10.36 -16.65 4.37
CA LEU A 7 -10.44 -15.96 5.66
C LEU A 7 -9.69 -16.70 6.79
N ASP A 8 -8.82 -17.65 6.46
CA ASP A 8 -8.10 -18.47 7.44
C ASP A 8 -7.09 -17.65 8.26
N GLN A 9 -6.72 -16.46 7.78
CA GLN A 9 -5.86 -15.49 8.45
C GLN A 9 -6.63 -14.24 8.92
N ALA A 10 -7.96 -14.24 8.83
CA ALA A 10 -8.77 -13.13 9.31
C ALA A 10 -8.74 -13.06 10.84
N GLY A 11 -8.63 -11.86 11.39
CA GLY A 11 -8.56 -11.65 12.83
C GLY A 11 -8.94 -10.23 13.23
N LEU A 12 -8.93 -9.97 14.54
CA LEU A 12 -9.10 -8.61 15.04
C LEU A 12 -7.85 -7.78 14.71
N GLY A 13 -8.05 -6.57 14.20
CA GLY A 13 -6.95 -5.71 13.82
C GLY A 13 -7.38 -4.31 13.43
N SER A 14 -6.39 -3.47 13.16
CA SER A 14 -6.61 -2.14 12.59
C SER A 14 -7.13 -2.30 11.15
N PRO A 15 -8.23 -1.63 10.76
CA PRO A 15 -8.66 -1.59 9.35
C PRO A 15 -7.60 -0.99 8.42
N ALA A 16 -6.63 -0.25 8.97
CA ALA A 16 -5.49 0.24 8.21
C ALA A 16 -4.63 -0.89 7.66
N ALA A 17 -4.56 -2.06 8.32
CA ALA A 17 -3.76 -3.20 7.86
C ALA A 17 -4.29 -3.76 6.53
N ASP A 18 -5.60 -3.98 6.44
CA ASP A 18 -6.23 -4.52 5.21
C ASP A 18 -6.12 -3.53 4.05
N ILE A 19 -6.43 -2.25 4.30
CA ILE A 19 -6.29 -1.19 3.29
C ILE A 19 -4.83 -1.10 2.83
N ALA A 20 -3.89 -1.05 3.76
CA ALA A 20 -2.47 -0.92 3.47
C ALA A 20 -1.89 -2.12 2.70
N SER A 21 -2.37 -3.34 2.94
CA SER A 21 -1.94 -4.52 2.18
C SER A 21 -2.26 -4.36 0.68
N LEU A 22 -3.44 -3.82 0.37
CA LEU A 22 -3.81 -3.46 -1.01
C LEU A 22 -2.93 -2.32 -1.54
N LEU A 23 -2.71 -1.26 -0.76
CA LEU A 23 -1.85 -0.15 -1.20
C LEU A 23 -0.42 -0.63 -1.52
N ALA A 24 0.14 -1.48 -0.67
CA ALA A 24 1.42 -2.12 -0.90
C ALA A 24 1.41 -3.01 -2.16
N ARG A 25 0.27 -3.63 -2.52
CA ARG A 25 0.10 -4.44 -3.77
C ARG A 25 0.17 -3.57 -4.99
N LEU A 26 -0.52 -2.42 -4.98
CA LEU A 26 -0.46 -1.46 -6.06
C LEU A 26 0.96 -0.91 -6.24
N LEU A 27 1.63 -0.53 -5.15
CA LEU A 27 3.00 -0.05 -5.20
C LEU A 27 3.99 -1.10 -5.73
N HIS A 28 3.92 -2.34 -5.23
CA HIS A 28 4.78 -3.42 -5.70
C HIS A 28 4.54 -3.77 -7.18
N GLY A 29 3.29 -3.73 -7.66
CA GLY A 29 3.00 -3.98 -9.06
C GLY A 29 3.61 -2.92 -9.99
N VAL A 30 3.76 -1.66 -9.55
CA VAL A 30 4.51 -0.64 -10.31
C VAL A 30 5.99 -1.02 -10.41
N VAL A 31 6.61 -1.46 -9.30
CA VAL A 31 8.02 -1.90 -9.29
C VAL A 31 8.25 -3.08 -10.24
N LEU A 32 7.29 -4.00 -10.32
CA LEU A 32 7.35 -5.15 -11.22
C LEU A 32 6.94 -4.83 -12.67
N GLY A 33 6.49 -3.60 -12.95
CA GLY A 33 5.98 -3.22 -14.27
C GLY A 33 4.63 -3.85 -14.65
N GLU A 34 3.88 -4.37 -13.68
CA GLU A 34 2.52 -4.91 -13.89
C GLU A 34 1.53 -3.82 -14.32
N HIS A 35 1.76 -2.57 -13.87
CA HIS A 35 0.96 -1.40 -14.22
C HIS A 35 1.76 -0.10 -14.00
N THR A 36 1.27 1.01 -14.56
CA THR A 36 1.91 2.33 -14.42
C THR A 36 1.64 2.97 -13.05
N ALA A 37 2.48 3.93 -12.67
CA ALA A 37 2.27 4.73 -11.45
C ALA A 37 0.92 5.48 -11.45
N ASP A 38 0.49 5.97 -12.61
CA ASP A 38 -0.80 6.65 -12.76
C ASP A 38 -1.97 5.69 -12.54
N THR A 39 -1.87 4.47 -13.09
CA THR A 39 -2.88 3.41 -12.90
C THR A 39 -2.97 3.02 -11.43
N ALA A 40 -1.83 2.85 -10.75
CA ALA A 40 -1.80 2.56 -9.31
C ALA A 40 -2.41 3.70 -8.48
N THR A 41 -2.15 4.95 -8.86
CA THR A 41 -2.71 6.13 -8.19
C THR A 41 -4.22 6.20 -8.35
N ALA A 42 -4.73 6.05 -9.57
CA ALA A 42 -6.17 6.04 -9.84
C ALA A 42 -6.88 4.88 -9.10
N ALA A 43 -6.29 3.69 -9.09
CA ALA A 43 -6.84 2.54 -8.37
C ALA A 43 -6.85 2.76 -6.84
N ARG A 44 -5.79 3.34 -6.27
CA ARG A 44 -5.73 3.75 -4.87
C ARG A 44 -6.89 4.71 -4.55
N ASP A 45 -7.02 5.77 -5.34
CA ASP A 45 -7.99 6.83 -5.06
C ASP A 45 -9.43 6.31 -5.15
N ALA A 46 -9.75 5.55 -6.19
CA ALA A 46 -11.06 4.91 -6.35
C ALA A 46 -11.37 3.93 -5.20
N PHE A 47 -10.38 3.16 -4.74
CA PHE A 47 -10.57 2.26 -3.60
C PHE A 47 -10.82 3.03 -2.30
N LEU A 48 -10.02 4.06 -2.01
CA LEU A 48 -10.16 4.86 -0.79
C LEU A 48 -11.48 5.63 -0.77
N GLU A 49 -11.91 6.18 -1.91
CA GLU A 49 -13.23 6.81 -2.06
C GLU A 49 -14.36 5.80 -1.80
N GLY A 50 -14.28 4.63 -2.42
CA GLY A 50 -15.26 3.56 -2.22
C GLY A 50 -15.33 3.11 -0.75
N TYR A 51 -14.18 2.93 -0.08
CA TYR A 51 -14.14 2.59 1.34
C TYR A 51 -14.72 3.72 2.22
N ALA A 52 -14.34 4.97 1.95
CA ALA A 52 -14.82 6.16 2.66
C ALA A 52 -16.34 6.32 2.59
N SER A 53 -16.97 5.90 1.48
CA SER A 53 -18.44 5.90 1.34
C SER A 53 -19.16 4.99 2.32
N ARG A 54 -18.46 4.01 2.91
CA ARG A 54 -19.03 3.03 3.85
C ARG A 54 -18.54 3.23 5.29
N ARG A 55 -17.29 3.65 5.46
CA ARG A 55 -16.67 3.82 6.78
C ARG A 55 -15.58 4.88 6.71
N ALA A 56 -15.43 5.66 7.79
CA ALA A 56 -14.34 6.61 7.92
C ALA A 56 -12.98 5.93 7.71
N LEU A 57 -12.12 6.58 6.91
CA LEU A 57 -10.78 6.09 6.66
C LEU A 57 -9.93 6.19 7.94
N PRO A 58 -9.01 5.24 8.17
CA PRO A 58 -7.95 5.41 9.14
C PRO A 58 -7.11 6.66 8.81
N THR A 59 -6.43 7.21 9.82
CA THR A 59 -5.59 8.39 9.61
C THR A 59 -4.49 8.12 8.57
N ALA A 60 -4.09 9.15 7.83
CA ALA A 60 -3.01 9.04 6.85
C ALA A 60 -1.72 8.48 7.47
N ALA A 61 -1.41 8.87 8.70
CA ALA A 61 -0.27 8.34 9.44
C ALA A 61 -0.40 6.83 9.71
N SER A 62 -1.58 6.36 10.10
CA SER A 62 -1.83 4.93 10.35
C SER A 62 -1.76 4.12 9.05
N LEU A 63 -2.37 4.62 7.97
CA LEU A 63 -2.29 4.00 6.64
C LEU A 63 -0.84 3.92 6.14
N GLY A 64 -0.08 4.99 6.30
CA GLY A 64 1.33 5.05 5.89
C GLY A 64 2.18 4.00 6.61
N TRP A 65 2.09 3.94 7.94
CA TRP A 65 2.82 2.95 8.74
C TRP A 65 2.45 1.51 8.38
N HIS A 66 1.17 1.20 8.22
CA HIS A 66 0.75 -0.14 7.82
C HIS A 66 1.18 -0.47 6.39
N THR A 67 1.26 0.53 5.49
CA THR A 67 1.71 0.31 4.10
C THR A 67 3.19 -0.03 4.06
N VAL A 68 4.01 0.68 4.83
CA VAL A 68 5.43 0.35 5.05
C VAL A 68 5.56 -1.06 5.60
N ALA A 69 4.81 -1.39 6.66
CA ALA A 69 4.83 -2.72 7.26
C ALA A 69 4.44 -3.82 6.27
N ALA A 70 3.41 -3.60 5.43
CA ALA A 70 2.98 -4.56 4.43
C ALA A 70 4.01 -4.76 3.29
N LEU A 71 4.68 -3.68 2.84
CA LEU A 71 5.77 -3.80 1.87
C LEU A 71 6.90 -4.70 2.38
N VAL A 72 7.29 -4.52 3.66
CA VAL A 72 8.34 -5.34 4.29
C VAL A 72 7.84 -6.77 4.59
N ALA A 73 6.76 -6.89 5.36
CA ALA A 73 6.34 -8.18 5.92
C ALA A 73 5.64 -9.09 4.89
N GLU A 74 4.91 -8.53 3.94
CA GLU A 74 4.17 -9.35 2.98
C GLU A 74 4.88 -9.50 1.65
N ARG A 75 5.72 -8.55 1.23
CA ARG A 75 6.35 -8.60 -0.10
C ARG A 75 7.80 -9.01 0.00
N ALA A 76 8.61 -8.28 0.76
CA ALA A 76 10.01 -8.65 0.94
C ALA A 76 10.16 -10.04 1.59
N ILE A 77 9.46 -10.33 2.70
CA ILE A 77 9.58 -11.65 3.36
C ILE A 77 8.99 -12.78 2.51
N ARG A 78 7.86 -12.58 1.81
CA ARG A 78 7.29 -13.64 0.95
C ARG A 78 8.12 -13.87 -0.30
N ALA A 79 8.79 -12.86 -0.84
CA ALA A 79 9.72 -13.03 -1.96
C ALA A 79 10.82 -14.04 -1.60
N VAL A 80 11.38 -13.90 -0.39
CA VAL A 80 12.39 -14.81 0.16
C VAL A 80 11.81 -16.18 0.47
N ASN A 81 10.74 -16.24 1.26
CA ASN A 81 10.20 -17.51 1.76
C ASN A 81 9.50 -18.36 0.69
N ARG A 82 9.09 -17.78 -0.44
CA ARG A 82 8.39 -18.51 -1.52
C ARG A 82 9.21 -18.65 -2.81
N VAL A 83 10.51 -18.32 -2.79
CA VAL A 83 11.42 -18.35 -3.97
C VAL A 83 10.77 -17.72 -5.20
N ASN A 84 10.33 -16.47 -5.08
CA ASN A 84 9.88 -15.69 -6.24
C ASN A 84 11.05 -14.86 -6.75
N HIS A 85 11.73 -15.36 -7.79
CA HIS A 85 12.95 -14.73 -8.34
C HIS A 85 12.74 -13.28 -8.79
N ALA A 86 11.57 -12.95 -9.37
CA ALA A 86 11.28 -11.58 -9.79
C ALA A 86 11.10 -10.65 -8.58
N ALA A 87 10.38 -11.11 -7.55
CA ALA A 87 10.20 -10.33 -6.33
C ALA A 87 11.50 -10.19 -5.52
N LEU A 88 12.34 -11.23 -5.51
CA LEU A 88 13.68 -11.20 -4.91
C LEU A 88 14.59 -10.16 -5.59
N ALA A 89 14.55 -10.10 -6.92
CA ALA A 89 15.32 -9.11 -7.68
C ALA A 89 14.90 -7.66 -7.38
N SER A 90 13.65 -7.44 -6.96
CA SER A 90 13.13 -6.12 -6.57
C SER A 90 13.32 -5.76 -5.10
N LEU A 91 13.99 -6.60 -4.31
CA LEU A 91 14.03 -6.46 -2.84
C LEU A 91 14.63 -5.12 -2.39
N ASP A 92 15.74 -4.70 -2.98
CA ASP A 92 16.38 -3.42 -2.64
C ASP A 92 15.45 -2.24 -2.94
N THR A 93 14.79 -2.26 -4.09
CA THR A 93 13.79 -1.25 -4.48
C THR A 93 12.60 -1.23 -3.53
N LEU A 94 12.17 -2.38 -3.01
CA LEU A 94 11.09 -2.46 -2.03
C LEU A 94 11.48 -1.84 -0.68
N VAL A 95 12.72 -2.02 -0.25
CA VAL A 95 13.25 -1.40 0.98
C VAL A 95 13.35 0.11 0.81
N ASP A 96 13.88 0.59 -0.31
CA ASP A 96 13.96 2.02 -0.61
C ASP A 96 12.57 2.65 -0.66
N LEU A 97 11.62 1.99 -1.33
CA LEU A 97 10.24 2.44 -1.39
C LEU A 97 9.59 2.51 0.00
N ALA A 98 9.85 1.52 0.86
CA ALA A 98 9.37 1.52 2.24
C ALA A 98 9.94 2.72 3.03
N HIS A 99 11.22 3.05 2.86
CA HIS A 99 11.82 4.25 3.46
C HIS A 99 11.19 5.55 2.95
N GLU A 100 10.94 5.67 1.64
CA GLU A 100 10.26 6.84 1.08
C GLU A 100 8.83 7.00 1.63
N GLN A 101 8.09 5.90 1.73
CA GLN A 101 6.73 5.92 2.30
C GLN A 101 6.75 6.31 3.77
N LEU A 102 7.73 5.82 4.54
CA LEU A 102 7.91 6.21 5.92
C LEU A 102 8.17 7.71 6.07
N ALA A 103 9.06 8.27 5.24
CA ALA A 103 9.35 9.70 5.23
C ALA A 103 8.10 10.55 4.89
N ARG A 104 7.28 10.11 3.94
CA ARG A 104 6.00 10.77 3.59
C ARG A 104 4.97 10.69 4.71
N THR A 105 4.95 9.59 5.43
CA THR A 105 4.08 9.38 6.60
C THR A 105 4.45 10.32 7.74
N GLN A 106 5.76 10.53 7.97
CA GLN A 106 6.29 11.41 9.01
C GLN A 106 6.19 12.90 8.64
N ASN A 107 6.15 13.22 7.35
CA ASN A 107 6.03 14.60 6.86
C ASN A 107 4.92 14.70 5.79
N PRO A 108 3.64 14.67 6.20
CA PRO A 108 2.53 14.85 5.26
C PRO A 108 2.61 16.27 4.71
N ARG A 109 3.07 16.44 3.46
CA ARG A 109 3.06 17.76 2.82
C ARG A 109 1.63 18.27 2.81
N THR A 110 1.37 19.36 3.53
CA THR A 110 0.22 20.21 3.27
C THR A 110 0.40 20.80 1.87
N PRO A 111 -0.62 20.73 0.97
CA PRO A 111 -0.54 21.46 -0.28
C PRO A 111 -0.28 22.94 0.04
N LYS A 112 0.73 23.54 -0.59
CA LYS A 112 0.96 24.98 -0.47
C LYS A 112 -0.22 25.68 -1.12
N GLN A 113 -0.88 26.55 -0.35
CA GLN A 113 -1.94 27.42 -0.84
C GLN A 113 -1.32 28.36 -1.89
N GLY A 114 -1.52 28.05 -3.17
CA GLY A 114 -0.91 28.79 -4.27
C GLY A 114 -1.03 28.15 -5.66
N ASP A 115 -1.26 26.84 -5.76
CA ASP A 115 -1.36 26.12 -7.05
C ASP A 115 -2.79 25.57 -7.31
N LEU A 116 -3.79 26.44 -7.35
CA LEU A 116 -5.02 26.18 -8.11
C LEU A 116 -5.21 27.36 -9.08
N PRO A 117 -5.63 27.09 -10.33
CA PRO A 117 -5.73 28.09 -11.39
C PRO A 117 -6.70 29.23 -11.07
#